data_AF-A0A968ASQ1-F1
#
_entry.id   AF-A0A968ASQ1-F1
#
_cell.length_a   1.000
_cell.length_b   1.000
_cell.length_c   1.000
_cell.angle_alpha   90.00
_cell.angle_beta   90.00
_cell.angle_gamma   90.00
#
_symmetry.space_group_name_H-M   'P 1'
#
loop_
_entity.id
_entity.type
_entity.pdbx_description
1 polymer ?
#
loop_
_entity_poly.entity_id
_entity_poly.type
_entity_poly.pdbx_seq_one_letter_code
_entity_poly.pdbx_strand_id
1 'polypeptide(L)'
;SGVPGTIAGIFAMYKHARLPFQQLIAPAIELAEHGFVITTKEAHLLNAKRAEFIRYNTKPNAFVKATPWKEGDTLIQKDLAKTLMCISKKGAKGFYEGETAQLIAAEMQRG
;
A
#
# COMPACT_ATOMS: atom_id res chain seq x y z
N SER A 1 -1.61 2.12 19.68
CA SER A 1 -2.32 2.61 18.48
C SER A 1 -1.80 3.99 18.13
N GLY A 2 -1.42 4.25 16.88
CA GLY A 2 -0.96 5.56 16.42
C GLY A 2 -1.53 5.84 15.03
N VAL A 3 -1.84 7.10 14.74
CA VAL A 3 -2.28 7.51 13.40
C VAL A 3 -1.07 7.45 12.45
N PRO A 4 -1.16 6.78 11.29
CA PRO A 4 -0.02 6.68 10.38
C PRO A 4 0.44 8.06 9.90
N GLY A 5 1.68 8.46 10.25
CA GLY A 5 2.19 9.82 9.99
C GLY A 5 2.86 10.02 8.62
N THR A 6 3.17 8.96 7.89
CA THR A 6 3.95 9.03 6.63
C THR A 6 3.31 9.96 5.60
N ILE A 7 1.99 9.86 5.41
CA ILE A 7 1.29 10.73 4.44
C ILE A 7 1.35 12.20 4.88
N ALA A 8 1.24 12.48 6.18
CA ALA A 8 1.34 13.85 6.68
C ALA A 8 2.75 14.40 6.46
N GLY A 9 3.78 13.60 6.73
CA GLY A 9 5.17 13.95 6.44
C GLY A 9 5.42 14.23 4.96
N ILE A 10 4.91 13.38 4.06
CA ILE A 10 5.01 13.58 2.61
C ILE A 10 4.39 14.92 2.21
N PHE A 11 3.19 15.25 2.67
CA PHE A 11 2.54 16.53 2.33
C PHE A 11 3.20 17.74 3.00
N ALA A 12 3.79 17.58 4.19
CA ALA A 12 4.59 18.63 4.81
C ALA A 12 5.84 18.94 3.98
N MET A 13 6.55 17.91 3.50
CA MET A 13 7.72 18.06 2.63
C MET A 13 7.38 18.52 1.21
N TYR A 14 6.22 18.12 0.68
CA TYR A 14 5.76 18.48 -0.66
C TYR A 14 5.68 20.00 -0.88
N LYS A 15 5.54 20.80 0.18
CA LYS A 15 5.63 22.27 0.12
C LYS A 15 6.94 22.78 -0.50
N HIS A 16 7.98 21.96 -0.50
CA HIS A 16 9.29 22.25 -1.08
C HIS A 16 9.53 21.58 -2.45
N ALA A 17 8.55 20.82 -2.96
CA ALA A 17 8.64 20.17 -4.25
C ALA A 17 8.26 21.12 -5.40
N ARG A 18 8.76 20.82 -6.60
CA ARG A 18 8.52 21.62 -7.81
C ARG A 18 7.55 20.98 -8.80
N LEU A 19 7.41 19.66 -8.76
CA LEU A 19 6.50 18.93 -9.63
C LEU A 19 5.11 18.82 -8.98
N PRO A 20 4.03 18.80 -9.78
CA PRO A 20 2.71 18.49 -9.27
C PRO A 20 2.69 17.13 -8.54
N PHE A 21 2.04 17.06 -7.38
CA PHE A 21 1.98 15.83 -6.58
C PHE A 21 1.51 14.61 -7.36
N GLN A 22 0.54 14.79 -8.26
CA GLN A 22 0.02 13.74 -9.13
C GLN A 22 1.11 13.10 -9.99
N GLN A 23 2.08 13.88 -10.48
CA GLN A 23 3.21 13.35 -11.24
C GLN A 23 4.18 12.60 -10.33
N LEU A 24 4.40 13.08 -9.10
CA LEU A 24 5.29 12.43 -8.14
C LEU A 24 4.77 11.06 -7.69
N ILE A 25 3.46 10.93 -7.49
CA ILE A 25 2.85 9.68 -7.01
C ILE A 25 2.48 8.69 -8.13
N ALA A 26 2.39 9.15 -9.38
CA ALA A 26 1.97 8.30 -10.51
C ALA A 26 2.79 7.00 -10.66
N PRO A 27 4.14 7.00 -10.58
CA PRO A 27 4.91 5.75 -10.70
C PRO A 27 4.56 4.73 -9.62
N ALA A 28 4.27 5.18 -8.39
CA ALA A 28 3.86 4.28 -7.31
C ALA A 28 2.47 3.69 -7.55
N ILE A 29 1.55 4.46 -8.14
CA ILE A 29 0.24 3.97 -8.56
C ILE A 29 0.40 2.91 -9.65
N GLU A 30 1.21 3.17 -10.67
CA GLU A 30 1.45 2.23 -11.77
C GLU A 30 2.03 0.89 -11.29
N LEU A 31 3.05 0.93 -10.42
CA LEU A 31 3.65 -0.27 -9.85
C LEU A 31 2.66 -1.04 -8.96
N ALA A 32 1.80 -0.36 -8.21
CA ALA A 32 0.78 -1.02 -7.39
C ALA A 32 -0.34 -1.63 -8.26
N GLU A 33 -0.75 -0.94 -9.32
CA GLU A 33 -1.86 -1.32 -10.20
C GLU A 33 -1.46 -2.45 -11.16
N HIS A 34 -0.32 -2.32 -11.84
CA HIS A 34 0.13 -3.29 -12.84
C HIS A 34 1.06 -4.35 -12.26
N GLY A 35 1.60 -4.08 -11.07
CA GLY A 35 2.54 -4.95 -10.39
C GLY A 35 3.98 -4.74 -10.82
N PHE A 36 4.87 -5.40 -10.09
CA PHE A 36 6.29 -5.42 -10.35
C PHE A 36 6.85 -6.81 -10.12
N VAL A 37 7.95 -7.12 -10.82
CA VAL A 37 8.65 -8.40 -10.69
C VAL A 37 9.43 -8.40 -9.39
N ILE A 38 9.21 -9.43 -8.57
CA ILE A 38 9.89 -9.56 -7.28
C ILE A 38 11.24 -10.27 -7.43
N THR A 39 12.17 -9.84 -6.60
CA THR A 39 13.48 -10.44 -6.42
C THR A 39 13.42 -11.72 -5.58
N THR A 40 14.50 -12.50 -5.59
CA THR A 40 14.66 -13.67 -4.71
C THR A 40 14.46 -13.30 -3.24
N LYS A 41 15.01 -12.15 -2.81
CA LYS A 41 14.93 -11.68 -1.42
C LYS A 41 13.48 -11.38 -1.01
N GLU A 42 12.72 -10.72 -1.88
CA GLU A 42 11.30 -10.42 -1.65
C GLU A 42 10.47 -11.70 -1.63
N ALA A 43 10.70 -12.63 -2.55
CA ALA A 43 10.02 -13.92 -2.55
C ALA A 43 10.26 -14.70 -1.24
N HIS A 44 11.50 -14.73 -0.76
CA HIS A 44 11.84 -15.35 0.52
C HIS A 44 11.12 -14.67 1.69
N LEU A 45 11.09 -13.34 1.72
CA LEU A 45 10.43 -12.58 2.79
C LEU A 45 8.92 -12.82 2.81
N LEU A 46 8.26 -12.78 1.65
CA LEU A 46 6.83 -13.03 1.52
C LEU A 46 6.46 -14.44 1.99
N ASN A 47 7.25 -15.44 1.59
CA ASN A 47 7.04 -16.83 2.02
C ASN A 47 7.26 -17.02 3.52
N ALA A 48 8.32 -16.42 4.09
CA ALA A 48 8.61 -16.50 5.52
C ALA A 48 7.51 -15.85 6.37
N LYS A 49 6.90 -14.77 5.88
CA LYS A 49 5.81 -14.05 6.56
C LYS A 49 4.42 -14.59 6.25
N ARG A 50 4.29 -15.62 5.41
CA ARG A 50 3.00 -16.17 4.97
C ARG A 50 2.07 -16.54 6.12
N ALA A 51 2.59 -17.23 7.15
CA ALA A 51 1.78 -17.64 8.30
C ALA A 51 1.25 -16.43 9.09
N GLU A 52 2.08 -15.39 9.27
CA GLU A 52 1.67 -14.14 9.92
C GLU A 52 0.63 -13.39 9.07
N PHE A 53 0.83 -13.32 7.75
CA PHE A 53 -0.16 -12.70 6.86
C PHE A 53 -1.52 -13.39 6.92
N ILE A 54 -1.57 -14.72 6.98
CA ILE A 54 -2.83 -15.45 7.12
C ILE A 54 -3.45 -15.25 8.49
N ARG A 55 -2.62 -15.23 9.55
CA ARG A 55 -3.10 -15.11 10.92
C ARG A 55 -3.70 -13.73 11.21
N TYR A 56 -3.06 -12.66 10.74
CA TYR A 56 -3.40 -11.29 11.13
C TYR A 56 -4.27 -10.54 10.12
N ASN A 57 -4.43 -11.04 8.89
CA ASN A 57 -5.33 -10.40 7.93
C ASN A 57 -6.69 -11.09 7.99
N THR A 58 -7.72 -10.31 8.30
CA THR A 58 -9.12 -10.77 8.32
C THR A 58 -9.70 -10.96 6.92
N LYS A 59 -8.99 -10.50 5.89
CA LYS A 59 -9.36 -10.57 4.47
C LYS A 59 -8.18 -11.08 3.63
N PRO A 60 -8.44 -11.64 2.44
CA PRO A 60 -7.38 -11.93 1.48
C PRO A 60 -6.54 -10.68 1.21
N ASN A 61 -5.22 -10.85 1.13
CA ASN A 61 -4.28 -9.77 0.85
C ASN A 61 -3.38 -10.15 -0.33
N ALA A 62 -2.72 -9.14 -0.91
CA ALA A 62 -1.85 -9.31 -2.07
C ALA A 62 -0.60 -10.18 -1.81
N PHE A 63 -0.22 -10.39 -0.54
CA PHE A 63 1.04 -11.02 -0.16
C PHE A 63 0.94 -12.53 0.02
N VAL A 64 -0.26 -13.11 -0.05
CA VAL A 64 -0.49 -14.55 0.09
C VAL A 64 -0.95 -15.16 -1.22
N LYS A 65 -0.21 -16.16 -1.71
CA LYS A 65 -0.52 -16.97 -2.89
C LYS A 65 -0.72 -18.45 -2.48
N ALA A 66 -1.44 -19.20 -3.32
CA ALA A 66 -1.66 -20.63 -3.11
C ALA A 66 -0.34 -21.43 -3.18
N THR A 67 0.55 -21.03 -4.09
CA THR A 67 1.91 -21.56 -4.20
C THR A 67 2.90 -20.58 -3.57
N PRO A 68 4.09 -21.04 -3.15
CA PRO A 68 5.17 -20.15 -2.73
C PRO A 68 5.52 -19.13 -3.81
N TRP A 69 5.84 -17.91 -3.39
CA TRP A 69 6.43 -16.89 -4.23
C TRP A 69 7.79 -17.33 -4.74
N LYS A 70 8.12 -16.97 -5.97
CA LYS A 70 9.42 -17.20 -6.59
C LYS A 70 9.95 -15.90 -7.19
N GLU A 71 11.26 -15.82 -7.34
CA GLU A 71 11.85 -14.76 -8.17
C GLU A 71 11.22 -14.77 -9.57
N GLY A 72 10.98 -13.59 -10.12
CA GLY A 72 10.29 -13.46 -11.41
C GLY A 72 8.76 -13.40 -11.31
N ASP A 73 8.16 -13.81 -10.18
CA ASP A 73 6.72 -13.63 -9.96
C ASP A 73 6.37 -12.14 -9.93
N THR A 74 5.16 -11.79 -10.36
CA THR A 74 4.64 -10.42 -10.30
C THR A 74 3.77 -10.21 -9.07
N LEU A 75 4.11 -9.23 -8.24
CA LEU A 75 3.30 -8.79 -7.10
C LEU A 75 2.42 -7.61 -7.51
N ILE A 76 1.09 -7.77 -7.40
CA ILE A 76 0.09 -6.74 -7.74
C ILE A 76 -0.65 -6.33 -6.47
N GLN A 77 -0.78 -5.02 -6.21
CA GLN A 77 -1.35 -4.48 -4.97
C GLN A 77 -2.51 -3.51 -5.27
N LYS A 78 -3.62 -4.03 -5.82
CA LYS A 78 -4.77 -3.22 -6.26
C LYS A 78 -5.37 -2.32 -5.17
N ASP A 79 -5.44 -2.79 -3.94
CA ASP A 79 -6.00 -1.96 -2.85
C ASP A 79 -5.05 -0.83 -2.45
N LEU A 80 -3.74 -1.04 -2.55
CA LEU A 80 -2.75 0.03 -2.43
C LEU A 80 -2.90 1.03 -3.58
N ALA A 81 -3.06 0.56 -4.82
CA ALA A 81 -3.29 1.43 -5.97
C ALA A 81 -4.52 2.33 -5.78
N LYS A 82 -5.64 1.77 -5.33
CA LYS A 82 -6.86 2.55 -4.99
C LYS A 82 -6.58 3.62 -3.93
N THR A 83 -5.85 3.26 -2.88
CA THR A 83 -5.47 4.20 -1.82
C THR A 83 -4.61 5.34 -2.36
N LEU A 84 -3.57 5.02 -3.13
CA LEU A 84 -2.68 6.00 -3.75
C LEU A 84 -3.42 6.90 -4.76
N MET A 85 -4.37 6.35 -5.53
CA MET A 85 -5.24 7.13 -6.41
C MET A 85 -6.12 8.12 -5.63
N CYS A 86 -6.66 7.71 -4.47
CA CYS A 86 -7.44 8.60 -3.61
C CYS A 86 -6.57 9.76 -3.10
N ILE A 87 -5.34 9.46 -2.66
CA ILE A 87 -4.37 10.47 -2.22
C ILE A 87 -3.97 11.40 -3.37
N SER A 88 -3.75 10.87 -4.57
CA SER A 88 -3.41 11.65 -5.77
C SER A 88 -4.52 12.65 -6.13
N LYS A 89 -5.79 12.26 -5.97
CA LYS A 89 -6.96 13.10 -6.28
C LYS A 89 -7.32 14.10 -5.18
N LYS A 90 -7.20 13.70 -3.90
CA LYS A 90 -7.74 14.46 -2.75
C LYS A 90 -6.66 15.01 -1.82
N GLY A 91 -5.38 14.81 -2.14
CA GLY A 91 -4.27 15.15 -1.26
C GLY A 91 -4.27 14.32 0.02
N ALA A 92 -3.76 14.90 1.13
CA ALA A 92 -3.72 14.24 2.43
C ALA A 92 -5.09 13.74 2.90
N LYS A 93 -6.17 14.44 2.54
CA LYS A 93 -7.54 14.05 2.86
C LYS A 93 -7.94 12.71 2.24
N GLY A 94 -7.34 12.31 1.13
CA GLY A 94 -7.57 11.01 0.52
C GLY A 94 -7.13 9.82 1.38
N PHE A 95 -6.30 10.07 2.40
CA PHE A 95 -5.86 9.08 3.37
C PHE A 95 -6.54 9.23 4.73
N TYR A 96 -6.65 10.47 5.23
CA TYR A 96 -7.16 10.75 6.58
C TYR A 96 -8.67 11.01 6.65
N GLU A 97 -9.36 11.12 5.52
CA GLU A 97 -10.81 11.30 5.44
C GLU A 97 -11.44 10.28 4.47
N GLY A 98 -12.76 10.09 4.56
CA GLY A 98 -13.52 9.24 3.64
C GLY A 98 -13.21 7.75 3.76
N GLU A 99 -13.29 7.03 2.63
CA GLU A 99 -13.22 5.56 2.57
C GLU A 99 -11.93 5.00 3.18
N THR A 100 -10.76 5.52 2.82
CA THR A 100 -9.48 5.05 3.37
C THR A 100 -9.43 5.18 4.89
N ALA A 101 -9.87 6.31 5.43
CA ALA A 101 -9.89 6.55 6.87
C ALA A 101 -10.89 5.64 7.59
N GLN A 102 -12.06 5.40 6.99
CA GLN A 102 -13.06 4.46 7.51
C GLN A 102 -12.53 3.03 7.52
N LEU A 103 -11.82 2.61 6.47
CA LEU A 103 -11.18 1.29 6.41
C LEU A 103 -10.10 1.15 7.49
N ILE A 104 -9.23 2.15 7.66
CA ILE A 104 -8.21 2.16 8.72
C ILE A 104 -8.86 2.07 10.10
N ALA A 105 -9.88 2.89 10.37
CA ALA A 105 -10.59 2.90 11.65
C ALA A 105 -11.27 1.55 11.92
N ALA A 106 -11.90 0.96 10.90
CA ALA A 106 -12.54 -0.34 11.01
C ALA A 106 -11.53 -1.47 11.28
N GLU A 107 -10.36 -1.47 10.64
CA GLU A 107 -9.32 -2.46 10.93
C GLU A 107 -8.72 -2.26 12.33
N MET A 108 -8.46 -1.02 12.76
CA MET A 108 -7.97 -0.73 14.13
C MET A 108 -8.93 -1.17 15.24
N GLN A 109 -10.25 -1.14 14.97
CA GLN A 109 -11.26 -1.65 15.90
C GLN A 109 -11.32 -3.19 15.94
N ARG A 110 -10.94 -3.87 14.85
CA ARG A 110 -10.98 -5.33 14.75
C ARG A 110 -9.78 -6.00 15.42
N GLY A 111 -8.62 -5.33 15.46
CA GLY A 111 -7.40 -5.82 16.13
C GLY A 111 -6.34 -6.32 15.17
#